data_AF-A0A6N4X2F9-F1
#
_entry.id   AF-A0A6N4X2F9-F1
#
_cell.length_a   1.000
_cell.length_b   1.000
_cell.length_c   1.000
_cell.angle_alpha   90.00
_cell.angle_beta   90.00
_cell.angle_gamma   90.00
#
_symmetry.space_group_name_H-M   'P 1'
#
loop_
_entity.id
_entity.type
_entity.pdbx_description
1 polymer ?
#
loop_
_entity_poly.entity_id
_entity_poly.type
_entity_poly.pdbx_seq_one_letter_code
_entity_poly.pdbx_strand_id
1 'polypeptide(L)'
;MKNFFSYCGISRKLYQVILLSVFSILTLSSCSQDNLMENETPSSPELVYRKSAAGKTIGNITLQQNVIVLNDQSIASVSQINNQSLTFAYKTSQTDSIKVGTIIVGTRIKGDNIDNILAKIEAVSKSNNQIILQTSTPKLEEFIFSGTISGIYDPNGKAPVNINGKMVNYIPIEGMVSQNVLNKIHNIEAKNIAQHKSIILNPVNFDKTFSFDHQTGITNLTSSVSLKGGFTPKIKYNINFFESRLSDFHINFILDDISFKTKANIQGTLGYSKSPSNYLNIPIAPIAIGPTGLTLSPTFSASPFVWVQASGKAELTLIDIAGNANLLVGKDPEFNINLSPAGNMGLTQLEGNVNAELGIEAKGGAGLQFVAASIANSGLKGKISILPSLQLSQDSSKKVTIDINGKVETDMYYKFGVSPYVYEGSFSLLKKEVNLYNKNLAF
;
A
#
# COMPACT_ATOMS: atom_id res chain seq x y z
N MET A 1 21.06 -36.54 62.49
CA MET A 1 20.21 -35.75 61.57
C MET A 1 19.53 -36.70 60.59
N LYS A 2 18.29 -36.37 60.22
CA LYS A 2 17.34 -37.17 59.44
C LYS A 2 17.59 -37.12 57.91
N ASN A 3 17.02 -38.11 57.22
CA ASN A 3 16.71 -38.29 55.77
C ASN A 3 17.89 -38.75 54.88
N PHE A 4 17.99 -39.97 54.29
CA PHE A 4 17.08 -40.82 53.47
C PHE A 4 16.47 -40.03 52.28
N PHE A 5 16.62 -40.36 50.99
CA PHE A 5 16.59 -41.66 50.29
C PHE A 5 17.41 -41.66 48.99
N SER A 6 17.80 -42.87 48.57
CA SER A 6 18.44 -43.28 47.32
C SER A 6 17.41 -43.64 46.22
N TYR A 7 17.93 -43.89 45.00
CA TYR A 7 17.33 -44.51 43.79
C TYR A 7 16.52 -43.56 42.88
N CYS A 8 16.52 -43.68 41.55
CA CYS A 8 16.91 -44.78 40.66
C CYS A 8 17.16 -44.22 39.24
N GLY A 9 18.13 -44.75 38.51
CA GLY A 9 18.22 -44.60 37.07
C GLY A 9 17.05 -45.31 36.39
N ILE A 10 16.03 -44.54 36.00
CA ILE A 10 14.91 -45.05 35.22
C ILE A 10 15.22 -44.85 33.74
N SER A 11 15.34 -45.99 33.05
CA SER A 11 15.77 -46.12 31.66
C SER A 11 14.98 -45.24 30.68
N ARG A 12 15.66 -44.78 29.62
CA ARG A 12 15.10 -44.07 28.46
C ARG A 12 13.95 -44.81 27.76
N LYS A 13 13.80 -46.12 28.02
CA LYS A 13 12.67 -46.94 27.54
C LYS A 13 11.39 -46.71 28.36
N LEU A 14 11.47 -46.31 29.63
CA LEU A 14 10.28 -46.03 30.46
C LEU A 14 9.55 -44.76 30.01
N TYR A 15 10.29 -43.75 29.53
CA TYR A 15 9.66 -42.53 28.97
C TYR A 15 8.85 -42.82 27.72
N GLN A 16 9.31 -43.71 26.84
CA GLN A 16 8.53 -44.14 25.68
C GLN A 16 7.32 -44.98 26.08
N VAL A 17 7.43 -45.84 27.09
CA VAL A 17 6.30 -46.64 27.59
C VAL A 17 5.26 -45.77 28.31
N ILE A 18 5.69 -44.76 29.09
CA ILE A 18 4.78 -43.80 29.73
C ILE A 18 4.14 -42.87 28.71
N LEU A 19 4.88 -42.38 27.71
CA LEU A 19 4.27 -41.57 26.64
C LEU A 19 3.28 -42.41 25.82
N LEU A 20 3.61 -43.66 25.51
CA LEU A 20 2.74 -44.56 24.75
C LEU A 20 1.51 -44.98 25.58
N SER A 21 1.63 -45.18 26.90
CA SER A 21 0.47 -45.50 27.74
C SER A 21 -0.41 -44.28 28.02
N VAL A 22 0.15 -43.06 28.13
CA VAL A 22 -0.64 -41.81 28.14
C VAL A 22 -1.34 -41.60 26.80
N PHE A 23 -0.67 -41.89 25.68
CA PHE A 23 -1.31 -41.89 24.35
C PHE A 23 -2.40 -42.97 24.22
N SER A 24 -2.17 -44.16 24.80
CA SER A 24 -3.10 -45.28 24.70
C SER A 24 -4.34 -45.08 25.58
N ILE A 25 -4.21 -44.48 26.76
CA ILE A 25 -5.35 -44.09 27.62
C ILE A 25 -6.16 -42.96 26.96
N LEU A 26 -5.51 -42.05 26.23
CA LEU A 26 -6.20 -41.01 25.45
C LEU A 26 -6.89 -41.56 24.18
N THR A 27 -6.47 -42.71 23.65
CA THR A 27 -7.15 -43.38 22.53
C THR A 27 -8.21 -44.41 22.96
N LEU A 28 -8.27 -44.78 24.24
CA LEU A 28 -9.19 -45.83 24.75
C LEU A 28 -10.41 -45.28 25.50
N SER A 29 -10.62 -43.96 25.59
CA SER A 29 -11.92 -43.38 25.93
C SER A 29 -12.87 -43.23 24.72
N SER A 30 -12.52 -43.83 23.58
CA SER A 30 -13.45 -44.05 22.47
C SER A 30 -13.68 -45.54 22.27
N CYS A 31 -14.60 -46.09 23.06
CA CYS A 31 -15.33 -47.29 22.65
C CYS A 31 -16.47 -46.86 21.71
N SER A 32 -16.53 -47.56 20.59
CA SER A 32 -17.60 -47.68 19.60
C SER A 32 -18.98 -47.85 20.27
N GLN A 33 -20.03 -47.17 19.76
CA GLN A 33 -20.87 -47.59 18.62
C GLN A 33 -21.45 -49.01 18.75
N ASP A 34 -22.78 -49.07 18.92
CA ASP A 34 -23.67 -49.94 18.16
C ASP A 34 -25.06 -49.32 18.11
N ASN A 35 -25.37 -48.64 17.00
CA ASN A 35 -26.47 -49.07 16.15
C ASN A 35 -26.40 -48.33 14.81
N LEU A 36 -26.21 -49.16 13.78
CA LEU A 36 -26.32 -48.85 12.38
C LEU A 36 -27.81 -48.67 12.03
N MET A 37 -28.16 -47.52 11.44
CA MET A 37 -28.79 -47.45 10.11
C MET A 37 -29.01 -45.98 9.72
N GLU A 38 -28.30 -45.59 8.65
CA GLU A 38 -28.59 -44.52 7.68
C GLU A 38 -29.46 -43.33 8.14
N ASN A 39 -28.79 -42.29 8.62
CA ASN A 39 -28.89 -40.90 8.11
C ASN A 39 -28.13 -39.98 9.07
N GLU A 40 -27.59 -38.89 8.52
CA GLU A 40 -26.95 -37.78 9.24
C GLU A 40 -25.51 -38.00 9.73
N THR A 41 -24.56 -37.44 8.97
CA THR A 41 -23.19 -37.13 9.43
C THR A 41 -23.22 -36.25 10.69
N PRO A 42 -22.67 -36.68 11.85
CA PRO A 42 -22.66 -35.89 13.06
C PRO A 42 -21.43 -34.98 13.17
N SER A 43 -21.73 -33.83 13.76
CA SER A 43 -20.90 -32.70 14.18
C SER A 43 -19.71 -33.04 15.07
N SER A 44 -18.59 -32.35 14.83
CA SER A 44 -17.46 -32.22 15.77
C SER A 44 -17.82 -31.34 16.99
N PRO A 45 -17.09 -31.44 18.11
CA PRO A 45 -17.53 -30.93 19.40
C PRO A 45 -17.55 -29.41 19.48
N GLU A 46 -18.59 -28.90 20.13
CA GLU A 46 -18.98 -27.51 20.29
C GLU A 46 -17.85 -26.55 20.75
N LEU A 47 -17.25 -25.86 19.78
CA LEU A 47 -17.32 -24.39 19.81
C LEU A 47 -18.54 -24.03 18.98
N VAL A 48 -19.60 -23.55 19.62
CA VAL A 48 -20.74 -22.94 18.93
C VAL A 48 -20.27 -21.60 18.33
N TYR A 49 -19.43 -21.66 17.30
CA TYR A 49 -19.40 -20.62 16.27
C TYR A 49 -20.74 -20.74 15.57
N ARG A 50 -21.65 -19.81 15.88
CA ARG A 50 -22.83 -19.61 15.04
C ARG A 50 -22.34 -19.49 13.60
N LYS A 51 -22.61 -20.53 12.81
CA LYS A 51 -22.55 -20.52 11.36
C LYS A 51 -23.53 -19.42 10.93
N SER A 52 -23.07 -18.17 10.85
CA SER A 52 -23.91 -17.08 10.36
C SER A 52 -24.26 -17.44 8.92
N ALA A 53 -25.54 -17.63 8.61
CA ALA A 53 -25.97 -17.70 7.22
C ALA A 53 -25.42 -16.43 6.52
N ALA A 54 -24.64 -16.58 5.45
CA ALA A 54 -23.98 -15.45 4.81
C ALA A 54 -24.99 -14.33 4.50
N GLY A 55 -24.63 -13.07 4.78
CA GLY A 55 -25.48 -11.90 4.53
C GLY A 55 -25.58 -11.53 3.05
N LYS A 56 -26.06 -10.32 2.76
CA LYS A 56 -26.25 -9.82 1.40
C LYS A 56 -24.88 -9.63 0.71
N THR A 57 -24.71 -10.24 -0.47
CA THR A 57 -23.54 -10.01 -1.34
C THR A 57 -23.77 -8.81 -2.27
N ILE A 58 -22.77 -7.94 -2.36
CA ILE A 58 -22.75 -6.72 -3.17
C ILE A 58 -21.40 -6.66 -3.89
N GLY A 59 -21.41 -6.85 -5.21
CA GLY A 59 -20.20 -7.09 -5.98
C GLY A 59 -19.41 -8.25 -5.39
N ASN A 60 -18.15 -8.02 -5.06
CA ASN A 60 -17.26 -9.00 -4.44
C ASN A 60 -17.24 -8.96 -2.91
N ILE A 61 -18.17 -8.25 -2.26
CA ILE A 61 -18.23 -8.09 -0.81
C ILE A 61 -19.50 -8.74 -0.27
N THR A 62 -19.37 -9.58 0.74
CA THR A 62 -20.49 -10.09 1.54
C THR A 62 -20.56 -9.30 2.83
N LEU A 63 -21.71 -8.68 3.09
CA LEU A 63 -21.97 -7.90 4.28
C LEU A 63 -22.50 -8.78 5.41
N GLN A 64 -22.41 -8.28 6.65
CA GLN A 64 -23.11 -8.91 7.77
C GLN A 64 -24.62 -8.85 7.57
N GLN A 65 -25.35 -9.83 8.13
CA GLN A 65 -26.80 -9.95 7.95
C GLN A 65 -27.59 -8.72 8.39
N ASN A 66 -27.11 -8.03 9.43
CA ASN A 66 -27.74 -6.85 10.01
C ASN A 66 -27.39 -5.56 9.26
N VAL A 67 -26.76 -5.63 8.09
CA VAL A 67 -26.42 -4.45 7.29
C VAL A 67 -27.52 -4.15 6.27
N ILE A 68 -28.01 -2.91 6.28
CA ILE A 68 -28.96 -2.36 5.32
C ILE A 68 -28.24 -1.32 4.46
N VAL A 69 -28.18 -1.58 3.15
CA VAL A 69 -27.81 -0.56 2.16
C VAL A 69 -29.06 0.25 1.81
N LEU A 70 -29.05 1.54 2.11
CA LEU A 70 -30.17 2.43 1.84
C LEU A 70 -30.40 2.57 0.33
N ASN A 71 -31.65 2.42 -0.09
CA ASN A 71 -32.05 2.70 -1.45
C ASN A 71 -32.26 4.21 -1.68
N ASP A 72 -32.40 4.61 -2.94
CA ASP A 72 -32.55 6.02 -3.32
C ASP A 72 -33.75 6.70 -2.63
N GLN A 73 -34.86 5.99 -2.43
CA GLN A 73 -36.05 6.52 -1.75
C GLN A 73 -35.77 6.84 -0.27
N SER A 74 -35.11 5.93 0.44
CA SER A 74 -34.72 6.12 1.85
C SER A 74 -33.66 7.22 1.99
N ILE A 75 -32.70 7.30 1.06
CA ILE A 75 -31.71 8.38 1.03
C ILE A 75 -32.38 9.74 0.81
N ALA A 76 -33.35 9.82 -0.10
CA ALA A 76 -34.09 11.05 -0.37
C ALA A 76 -34.91 11.54 0.82
N SER A 77 -35.32 10.66 1.74
CA SER A 77 -36.04 11.05 2.95
C SER A 77 -35.13 11.52 4.08
N VAL A 78 -33.80 11.40 3.98
CA VAL A 78 -32.88 11.83 5.03
C VAL A 78 -32.86 13.37 5.17
N SER A 79 -33.43 13.88 6.26
CA SER A 79 -33.47 15.31 6.55
C SER A 79 -32.23 15.80 7.32
N GLN A 80 -31.80 15.05 8.35
CA GLN A 80 -30.68 15.41 9.21
C GLN A 80 -29.71 14.23 9.38
N ILE A 81 -28.42 14.53 9.36
CA ILE A 81 -27.34 13.57 9.64
C ILE A 81 -26.33 14.30 10.53
N ASN A 82 -25.97 13.68 11.65
CA ASN A 82 -24.80 14.03 12.43
C ASN A 82 -24.18 12.75 13.02
N ASN A 83 -23.13 12.88 13.82
CA ASN A 83 -22.37 11.73 14.32
C ASN A 83 -23.16 10.80 15.26
N GLN A 84 -24.27 11.28 15.84
CA GLN A 84 -25.04 10.57 16.87
C GLN A 84 -26.51 10.37 16.48
N SER A 85 -26.98 11.01 15.41
CA SER A 85 -28.34 10.82 14.94
C SER A 85 -28.52 10.93 13.44
N LEU A 86 -29.46 10.13 12.94
CA LEU A 86 -29.93 10.10 11.56
C LEU A 86 -31.44 10.24 11.56
N THR A 87 -31.96 11.25 10.87
CA THR A 87 -33.40 11.53 10.81
C THR A 87 -33.92 11.41 9.39
N PHE A 88 -34.99 10.64 9.23
CA PHE A 88 -35.77 10.53 7.99
C PHE A 88 -37.08 11.30 8.14
N ALA A 89 -37.35 12.23 7.22
CA ALA A 89 -38.53 13.07 7.19
C ALA A 89 -39.85 12.29 7.04
N TYR A 90 -39.80 11.13 6.38
CA TYR A 90 -40.94 10.25 6.20
C TYR A 90 -40.51 8.77 6.19
N LYS A 91 -41.43 7.88 6.59
CA LYS A 91 -41.23 6.42 6.55
C LYS A 91 -41.21 5.90 5.11
N THR A 92 -40.33 4.95 4.85
CA THR A 92 -40.35 4.07 3.68
C THR A 92 -40.48 2.63 4.18
N SER A 93 -40.81 1.69 3.29
CA SER A 93 -40.82 0.26 3.63
C SER A 93 -39.47 -0.22 4.15
N GLN A 94 -38.37 0.33 3.62
CA GLN A 94 -37.02 0.02 4.11
C GLN A 94 -36.73 0.68 5.46
N THR A 95 -37.03 1.98 5.65
CA THR A 95 -36.70 2.66 6.90
C THR A 95 -37.56 2.20 8.07
N ASP A 96 -38.80 1.77 7.82
CA ASP A 96 -39.67 1.22 8.86
C ASP A 96 -39.18 -0.14 9.38
N SER A 97 -38.41 -0.87 8.57
CA SER A 97 -37.82 -2.17 8.93
C SER A 97 -36.55 -2.08 9.80
N ILE A 98 -35.99 -0.87 9.97
CA ILE A 98 -34.77 -0.65 10.74
C ILE A 98 -35.01 -0.96 12.22
N LYS A 99 -34.09 -1.74 12.81
CA LYS A 99 -34.11 -2.14 14.22
C LYS A 99 -32.81 -1.74 14.92
N VAL A 100 -32.84 -1.72 16.25
CA VAL A 100 -31.63 -1.61 17.07
C VAL A 100 -30.65 -2.73 16.69
N GLY A 101 -29.35 -2.40 16.62
CA GLY A 101 -28.28 -3.31 16.19
C GLY A 101 -28.09 -3.41 14.67
N THR A 102 -28.94 -2.77 13.87
CA THR A 102 -28.76 -2.68 12.41
C THR A 102 -27.58 -1.76 12.09
N ILE A 103 -26.82 -2.06 11.03
CA ILE A 103 -25.86 -1.13 10.44
C ILE A 103 -26.43 -0.60 9.14
N ILE A 104 -26.40 0.71 8.98
CA ILE A 104 -26.92 1.40 7.82
C ILE A 104 -25.77 1.98 7.03
N VAL A 105 -25.80 1.75 5.72
CA VAL A 105 -24.82 2.30 4.78
C VAL A 105 -25.51 2.95 3.58
N GLY A 106 -24.96 4.07 3.09
CA GLY A 106 -25.45 4.71 1.87
C GLY A 106 -24.75 6.03 1.57
N THR A 107 -25.08 6.64 0.43
CA THR A 107 -24.47 7.89 -0.04
C THR A 107 -25.56 8.88 -0.44
N ARG A 108 -25.54 10.07 0.15
CA ARG A 108 -26.44 11.20 -0.17
C ARG A 108 -25.64 12.30 -0.86
N ILE A 109 -26.20 12.90 -1.91
CA ILE A 109 -25.59 14.05 -2.60
C ILE A 109 -26.41 15.30 -2.33
N LYS A 110 -25.75 16.37 -1.87
CA LYS A 110 -26.33 17.70 -1.61
C LYS A 110 -25.52 18.77 -2.35
N GLY A 111 -26.02 19.20 -3.51
CA GLY A 111 -25.23 20.05 -4.41
C GLY A 111 -23.99 19.30 -4.87
N ASP A 112 -22.82 19.91 -4.68
CA ASP A 112 -21.51 19.30 -4.99
C ASP A 112 -20.89 18.52 -3.80
N ASN A 113 -21.61 18.42 -2.67
CA ASN A 113 -21.15 17.71 -1.47
C ASN A 113 -21.72 16.29 -1.42
N ILE A 114 -20.88 15.35 -1.02
CA ILE A 114 -21.21 13.94 -0.83
C ILE A 114 -21.23 13.65 0.68
N ASP A 115 -22.35 13.12 1.17
CA ASP A 115 -22.50 12.65 2.55
C ASP A 115 -22.59 11.11 2.54
N ASN A 116 -21.51 10.44 2.92
CA ASN A 116 -21.53 9.01 3.21
C ASN A 116 -22.12 8.76 4.60
N ILE A 117 -23.02 7.79 4.65
CA ILE A 117 -23.70 7.29 5.84
C ILE A 117 -23.10 5.93 6.14
N LEU A 118 -22.54 5.77 7.33
CA LEU A 118 -22.16 4.49 7.91
C LEU A 118 -22.42 4.56 9.41
N ALA A 119 -23.46 3.89 9.88
CA ALA A 119 -23.96 4.06 11.24
C ALA A 119 -24.52 2.75 11.81
N LYS A 120 -24.15 2.44 13.05
CA LYS A 120 -24.80 1.40 13.85
C LYS A 120 -25.95 2.00 14.63
N ILE A 121 -27.12 1.35 14.64
CA ILE A 121 -28.32 1.87 15.26
C ILE A 121 -28.41 1.44 16.72
N GLU A 122 -28.43 2.40 17.64
CA GLU A 122 -28.53 2.17 19.08
C GLU A 122 -29.97 2.33 19.59
N ALA A 123 -30.74 3.24 18.99
CA ALA A 123 -32.15 3.41 19.32
C ALA A 123 -32.95 3.87 18.09
N VAL A 124 -34.23 3.49 18.06
CA VAL A 124 -35.19 3.86 17.02
C VAL A 124 -36.37 4.56 17.66
N SER A 125 -36.65 5.79 17.25
CA SER A 125 -37.87 6.52 17.61
C SER A 125 -38.69 6.79 16.35
N LYS A 126 -39.99 6.52 16.43
CA LYS A 126 -40.94 6.72 15.34
C LYS A 126 -42.05 7.64 15.83
N SER A 127 -42.15 8.85 15.27
CA SER A 127 -43.16 9.84 15.65
C SER A 127 -43.59 10.62 14.42
N ASN A 128 -44.89 10.91 14.28
CA ASN A 128 -45.45 11.79 13.22
C ASN A 128 -44.90 11.49 11.80
N ASN A 129 -44.90 10.20 11.41
CA ASN A 129 -44.35 9.71 10.14
C ASN A 129 -42.83 9.91 9.96
N GLN A 130 -42.14 10.52 10.91
CA GLN A 130 -40.69 10.67 10.97
C GLN A 130 -40.06 9.44 11.63
N ILE A 131 -38.81 9.13 11.25
CA ILE A 131 -37.98 8.14 11.95
C ILE A 131 -36.70 8.85 12.40
N ILE A 132 -36.44 8.81 13.70
CA ILE A 132 -35.22 9.35 14.31
C ILE A 132 -34.42 8.16 14.84
N LEU A 133 -33.19 8.02 14.37
CA LEU A 133 -32.27 6.98 14.80
C LEU A 133 -31.17 7.61 15.64
N GLN A 134 -30.89 7.03 16.80
CA GLN A 134 -29.65 7.29 17.53
C GLN A 134 -28.59 6.32 17.04
N THR A 135 -27.40 6.84 16.75
CA THR A 135 -26.36 6.10 16.03
C THR A 135 -25.02 6.10 16.75
N SER A 136 -24.25 5.06 16.53
CA SER A 136 -22.84 4.93 16.90
C SER A 136 -21.99 4.54 15.68
N THR A 137 -20.68 4.58 15.86
CA THR A 137 -19.72 4.10 14.85
C THR A 137 -19.67 2.56 14.87
N PRO A 138 -19.97 1.88 13.74
CA PRO A 138 -19.81 0.43 13.67
C PRO A 138 -18.33 0.03 13.71
N LYS A 139 -18.04 -1.21 14.11
CA LYS A 139 -16.73 -1.84 13.91
C LYS A 139 -16.66 -2.54 12.55
N LEU A 140 -15.44 -2.80 12.07
CA LEU A 140 -15.22 -3.42 10.76
C LEU A 140 -15.90 -4.80 10.68
N GLU A 141 -15.74 -5.60 11.74
CA GLU A 141 -16.31 -6.94 11.86
C GLU A 141 -17.84 -6.96 11.92
N GLU A 142 -18.47 -5.85 12.32
CA GLU A 142 -19.93 -5.74 12.32
C GLU A 142 -20.49 -5.37 10.94
N PHE A 143 -19.63 -4.95 9.99
CA PHE A 143 -20.05 -4.47 8.68
C PHE A 143 -19.72 -5.45 7.54
N ILE A 144 -18.45 -5.82 7.36
CA ILE A 144 -18.02 -6.72 6.28
C ILE A 144 -17.82 -8.12 6.85
N PHE A 145 -18.46 -9.12 6.24
CA PHE A 145 -18.24 -10.52 6.59
C PHE A 145 -17.08 -11.12 5.76
N SER A 146 -17.08 -10.96 4.45
CA SER A 146 -16.01 -11.47 3.60
C SER A 146 -15.98 -10.77 2.25
N GLY A 147 -14.93 -11.02 1.46
CA GLY A 147 -14.85 -10.60 0.08
C GLY A 147 -13.63 -9.75 -0.24
N THR A 148 -13.56 -9.27 -1.48
CA THR A 148 -12.39 -8.57 -2.01
C THR A 148 -12.77 -7.22 -2.60
N ILE A 149 -12.04 -6.17 -2.21
CA ILE A 149 -12.10 -4.86 -2.83
C ILE A 149 -10.79 -4.65 -3.57
N SER A 150 -10.84 -4.62 -4.90
CA SER A 150 -9.66 -4.40 -5.73
C SER A 150 -9.94 -3.43 -6.86
N GLY A 151 -8.89 -2.80 -7.36
CA GLY A 151 -9.00 -1.84 -8.46
C GLY A 151 -7.67 -1.17 -8.78
N ILE A 152 -7.70 -0.35 -9.83
CA ILE A 152 -6.59 0.52 -10.21
C ILE A 152 -7.09 1.95 -10.01
N TYR A 153 -6.46 2.66 -9.10
CA TYR A 153 -6.61 4.09 -8.97
C TYR A 153 -5.58 4.76 -9.89
N ASP A 154 -6.06 5.24 -11.04
CA ASP A 154 -5.34 6.19 -11.88
C ASP A 154 -5.77 7.61 -11.49
N PRO A 155 -4.86 8.44 -10.96
CA PRO A 155 -5.15 9.83 -10.64
C PRO A 155 -5.39 10.68 -11.89
N ASN A 156 -4.98 10.23 -13.08
CA ASN A 156 -5.25 10.96 -14.31
C ASN A 156 -6.76 10.94 -14.61
N GLY A 157 -7.35 12.13 -14.71
CA GLY A 157 -8.77 12.28 -15.01
C GLY A 157 -9.71 12.07 -13.82
N LYS A 158 -9.18 11.97 -12.59
CA LYS A 158 -9.96 11.99 -11.35
C LYS A 158 -9.59 13.20 -10.50
N ALA A 159 -10.60 13.97 -10.09
CA ALA A 159 -10.41 15.08 -9.16
C ALA A 159 -11.02 14.73 -7.80
N PRO A 160 -10.39 15.18 -6.69
CA PRO A 160 -10.98 15.04 -5.37
C PRO A 160 -12.37 15.68 -5.31
N VAL A 161 -13.25 15.07 -4.53
CA VAL A 161 -14.60 15.53 -4.23
C VAL A 161 -14.75 15.76 -2.74
N ASN A 162 -15.69 16.61 -2.34
CA ASN A 162 -15.96 16.86 -0.94
C ASN A 162 -16.85 15.76 -0.35
N ILE A 163 -16.28 14.93 0.52
CA ILE A 163 -16.99 13.85 1.22
C ILE A 163 -16.98 14.12 2.71
N ASN A 164 -18.16 14.25 3.31
CA ASN A 164 -18.33 14.52 4.74
C ASN A 164 -17.47 15.70 5.23
N GLY A 165 -17.30 16.74 4.40
CA GLY A 165 -16.50 17.93 4.69
C GLY A 165 -14.99 17.81 4.41
N LYS A 166 -14.53 16.72 3.80
CA LYS A 166 -13.11 16.49 3.46
C LYS A 166 -12.93 16.30 1.96
N MET A 167 -11.91 16.95 1.40
CA MET A 167 -11.50 16.73 0.02
C MET A 167 -10.72 15.41 -0.10
N VAL A 168 -11.31 14.42 -0.77
CA VAL A 168 -10.74 13.08 -0.95
C VAL A 168 -11.05 12.58 -2.35
N ASN A 169 -10.24 11.65 -2.85
CA ASN A 169 -10.60 10.88 -4.04
C ASN A 169 -11.67 9.85 -3.69
N TYR A 170 -12.56 9.53 -4.63
CA TYR A 170 -13.65 8.59 -4.38
C TYR A 170 -13.60 7.39 -5.34
N ILE A 171 -13.79 6.20 -4.78
CA ILE A 171 -13.99 4.99 -5.56
C ILE A 171 -15.36 4.42 -5.20
N PRO A 172 -16.35 4.46 -6.10
CA PRO A 172 -17.67 3.90 -5.83
C PRO A 172 -17.60 2.37 -5.74
N ILE A 173 -18.46 1.79 -4.89
CA ILE A 173 -18.68 0.34 -4.84
C ILE A 173 -20.05 0.06 -5.44
N GLU A 174 -20.07 -0.76 -6.49
CA GLU A 174 -21.30 -1.19 -7.16
C GLU A 174 -22.28 -1.78 -6.15
N GLY A 175 -23.56 -1.40 -6.26
CA GLY A 175 -24.63 -1.89 -5.38
C GLY A 175 -24.66 -1.28 -3.97
N MET A 176 -23.60 -0.57 -3.54
CA MET A 176 -23.65 0.36 -2.39
C MET A 176 -23.97 1.80 -2.82
N VAL A 177 -23.70 2.11 -4.08
CA VAL A 177 -23.99 3.39 -4.74
C VAL A 177 -24.88 3.10 -5.95
N SER A 178 -26.00 3.80 -6.09
CA SER A 178 -26.89 3.64 -7.25
C SER A 178 -26.30 4.31 -8.49
N GLN A 179 -26.71 3.87 -9.69
CA GLN A 179 -26.22 4.45 -10.95
C GLN A 179 -26.49 5.96 -11.05
N ASN A 180 -27.61 6.43 -10.51
CA ASN A 180 -27.94 7.85 -10.47
C ASN A 180 -26.95 8.64 -9.59
N VAL A 181 -26.63 8.12 -8.41
CA VAL A 181 -25.64 8.73 -7.51
C VAL A 181 -24.24 8.69 -8.15
N LEU A 182 -23.87 7.58 -8.79
CA LEU A 182 -22.61 7.44 -9.53
C LEU A 182 -22.47 8.50 -10.62
N ASN A 183 -23.49 8.68 -11.45
CA ASN A 183 -23.48 9.69 -12.52
C ASN A 183 -23.32 11.11 -11.97
N LYS A 184 -23.96 11.42 -10.83
CA LYS A 184 -23.81 12.72 -10.16
C LYS A 184 -22.39 12.94 -9.64
N ILE A 185 -21.75 11.90 -9.09
CA ILE A 185 -20.35 11.97 -8.63
C ILE A 185 -19.42 12.27 -9.81
N HIS A 186 -19.55 11.54 -10.92
CA HIS A 186 -18.74 11.78 -12.12
C HIS A 186 -18.91 13.22 -12.65
N ASN A 187 -20.11 13.79 -12.57
CA ASN A 187 -20.35 15.18 -12.96
C ASN A 187 -19.63 16.18 -12.03
N ILE A 188 -19.59 15.92 -10.72
CA ILE A 188 -18.85 16.75 -9.76
C ILE A 188 -17.34 16.66 -10.04
N GLU A 189 -16.82 15.45 -10.28
CA GLU A 189 -15.41 15.23 -10.65
C GLU A 189 -15.05 16.01 -11.92
N ALA A 190 -15.84 15.88 -12.99
CA ALA A 190 -15.62 16.58 -14.25
C ALA A 190 -15.63 18.12 -14.09
N LYS A 191 -16.57 18.65 -13.29
CA LYS A 191 -16.64 20.07 -12.96
C LYS A 191 -15.38 20.52 -12.20
N ASN A 192 -14.93 19.74 -11.21
CA ASN A 192 -13.75 20.07 -10.42
C ASN A 192 -12.49 20.11 -11.28
N ILE A 193 -12.34 19.17 -12.24
CA ILE A 193 -11.24 19.17 -13.22
C ILE A 193 -11.21 20.47 -14.03
N ALA A 194 -12.37 20.90 -14.54
CA ALA A 194 -12.47 22.12 -15.33
C ALA A 194 -12.14 23.39 -14.53
N GLN A 195 -12.54 23.43 -13.25
CA GLN A 195 -12.39 24.63 -12.40
C GLN A 195 -11.02 24.77 -11.76
N HIS A 196 -10.37 23.68 -11.37
CA HIS A 196 -9.16 23.74 -10.54
C HIS A 196 -7.85 23.64 -11.33
N LYS A 197 -7.91 23.50 -12.67
CA LYS A 197 -6.93 22.76 -13.48
C LYS A 197 -6.77 21.35 -12.91
N SER A 198 -6.67 20.34 -13.77
CA SER A 198 -6.55 18.97 -13.29
C SER A 198 -5.48 18.88 -12.20
N ILE A 199 -5.80 18.26 -11.06
CA ILE A 199 -4.78 17.73 -10.15
C ILE A 199 -4.22 16.50 -10.86
N ILE A 200 -3.54 16.75 -11.98
CA ILE A 200 -2.73 15.75 -12.64
C ILE A 200 -1.68 15.43 -11.58
N LEU A 201 -1.48 14.15 -11.27
CA LEU A 201 -0.14 13.74 -10.90
C LEU A 201 0.70 13.93 -12.16
N ASN A 202 1.04 15.20 -12.44
CA ASN A 202 1.89 15.57 -13.54
C ASN A 202 3.11 14.66 -13.45
N PRO A 203 3.62 14.16 -14.60
CA PRO A 203 4.89 13.43 -14.60
C PRO A 203 5.85 14.13 -13.65
N VAL A 204 6.31 13.40 -12.64
CA VAL A 204 7.12 13.97 -11.58
C VAL A 204 8.46 14.26 -12.19
N ASN A 205 8.65 15.48 -12.67
CA ASN A 205 9.88 15.90 -13.31
C ASN A 205 10.81 16.53 -12.29
N PHE A 206 12.09 16.15 -12.33
CA PHE A 206 13.15 16.80 -11.58
C PHE A 206 14.29 17.17 -12.53
N ASP A 207 14.90 18.32 -12.26
CA ASP A 207 16.10 18.81 -12.93
C ASP A 207 16.99 19.39 -11.82
N LYS A 208 18.04 18.66 -11.43
CA LYS A 208 18.86 18.99 -10.26
C LYS A 208 20.34 18.86 -10.57
N THR A 209 21.08 19.92 -10.25
CA THR A 209 22.55 19.92 -10.29
C THR A 209 23.11 19.87 -8.87
N PHE A 210 23.98 18.90 -8.62
CA PHE A 210 24.74 18.71 -7.39
C PHE A 210 26.15 19.27 -7.59
N SER A 211 26.46 20.39 -6.94
CA SER A 211 27.82 20.94 -6.92
C SER A 211 28.62 20.38 -5.75
N PHE A 212 29.88 20.06 -6.00
CA PHE A 212 30.86 19.58 -5.04
C PHE A 212 32.02 20.56 -5.05
N ASP A 213 32.15 21.33 -3.98
CA ASP A 213 33.25 22.28 -3.82
C ASP A 213 34.47 21.54 -3.32
N HIS A 214 35.62 21.81 -3.94
CA HIS A 214 36.91 21.35 -3.45
C HIS A 214 37.70 22.54 -2.91
N GLN A 215 38.24 22.40 -1.69
CA GLN A 215 39.28 23.31 -1.20
C GLN A 215 40.64 22.62 -1.34
N THR A 216 41.30 22.89 -2.46
CA THR A 216 42.75 22.72 -2.59
C THR A 216 43.29 24.04 -3.16
N GLY A 217 44.37 24.58 -2.57
CA GLY A 217 44.78 25.99 -2.70
C GLY A 217 44.76 26.65 -4.08
N ILE A 218 44.71 28.00 -4.03
CA ILE A 218 44.72 29.03 -5.09
C ILE A 218 43.64 28.94 -6.18
N THR A 219 43.01 27.79 -6.45
CA THR A 219 41.89 27.70 -7.42
C THR A 219 40.71 26.88 -6.90
N ASN A 220 39.51 27.49 -6.88
CA ASN A 220 38.25 26.79 -6.66
C ASN A 220 37.89 25.98 -7.92
N LEU A 221 38.20 24.69 -7.94
CA LEU A 221 37.67 23.78 -8.95
C LEU A 221 36.34 23.22 -8.43
N THR A 222 35.28 23.37 -9.21
CA THR A 222 33.93 22.91 -8.85
C THR A 222 33.58 21.69 -9.69
N SER A 223 33.32 20.57 -9.03
CA SER A 223 32.76 19.40 -9.69
C SER A 223 31.24 19.46 -9.63
N SER A 224 30.55 18.96 -10.65
CA SER A 224 29.08 18.97 -10.67
C SER A 224 28.50 17.72 -11.34
N VAL A 225 27.34 17.30 -10.85
CA VAL A 225 26.52 16.26 -11.47
C VAL A 225 25.13 16.82 -11.70
N SER A 226 24.71 16.93 -12.96
CA SER A 226 23.35 17.25 -13.36
C SER A 226 22.57 15.97 -13.60
N LEU A 227 21.39 15.89 -12.98
CA LEU A 227 20.45 14.79 -13.11
C LEU A 227 19.07 15.36 -13.46
N LYS A 228 18.55 14.91 -14.60
CA LYS A 228 17.22 15.23 -15.10
C LYS A 228 16.42 13.96 -15.28
N GLY A 229 15.14 13.97 -14.97
CA GLY A 229 14.29 12.79 -15.15
C GLY A 229 12.87 12.98 -14.70
N GLY A 230 12.09 11.90 -14.78
CA GLY A 230 10.75 11.86 -14.22
C GLY A 230 10.04 10.53 -14.38
N PHE A 231 8.81 10.43 -13.88
CA PHE A 231 7.96 9.23 -13.91
C PHE A 231 6.46 9.57 -13.68
N THR A 232 5.56 8.65 -14.04
CA THR A 232 4.10 8.76 -13.86
C THR A 232 3.62 7.72 -12.82
N PRO A 233 3.14 8.15 -11.63
CA PRO A 233 2.70 7.22 -10.59
C PRO A 233 1.24 6.72 -10.78
N LYS A 234 0.99 5.43 -10.53
CA LYS A 234 -0.34 4.78 -10.44
C LYS A 234 -0.41 3.87 -9.22
N ILE A 235 -1.63 3.59 -8.74
CA ILE A 235 -1.84 2.75 -7.56
C ILE A 235 -2.83 1.64 -7.88
N LYS A 236 -2.41 0.39 -7.81
CA LYS A 236 -3.30 -0.77 -7.84
C LYS A 236 -3.45 -1.30 -6.42
N TYR A 237 -4.67 -1.60 -5.98
CA TYR A 237 -4.93 -2.07 -4.62
C TYR A 237 -5.78 -3.34 -4.63
N ASN A 238 -5.61 -4.16 -3.59
CA ASN A 238 -6.36 -5.37 -3.33
C ASN A 238 -6.50 -5.55 -1.80
N ILE A 239 -7.74 -5.59 -1.32
CA ILE A 239 -8.09 -5.65 0.10
C ILE A 239 -9.01 -6.85 0.29
N ASN A 240 -8.59 -7.82 1.09
CA ASN A 240 -9.31 -9.08 1.29
C ASN A 240 -9.83 -9.20 2.72
N PHE A 241 -11.10 -9.56 2.83
CA PHE A 241 -11.78 -9.84 4.08
C PHE A 241 -12.20 -11.31 4.14
N PHE A 242 -11.98 -11.93 5.28
CA PHE A 242 -12.43 -13.29 5.55
C PHE A 242 -12.93 -13.39 7.00
N GLU A 243 -14.10 -13.98 7.19
CA GLU A 243 -14.74 -14.18 8.50
C GLU A 243 -14.72 -12.93 9.41
N SER A 244 -15.14 -11.81 8.84
CA SER A 244 -15.28 -10.50 9.50
C SER A 244 -13.97 -9.82 9.87
N ARG A 245 -12.85 -10.28 9.29
CA ARG A 245 -11.51 -9.75 9.57
C ARG A 245 -10.80 -9.36 8.28
N LEU A 246 -9.94 -8.34 8.38
CA LEU A 246 -8.98 -8.05 7.32
C LEU A 246 -7.99 -9.24 7.25
N SER A 247 -8.07 -10.00 6.18
CA SER A 247 -7.24 -11.18 5.95
C SER A 247 -5.94 -10.83 5.25
N ASP A 248 -6.00 -9.90 4.30
CA ASP A 248 -4.87 -9.55 3.46
C ASP A 248 -5.06 -8.16 2.79
N PHE A 249 -3.95 -7.47 2.53
CA PHE A 249 -3.92 -6.11 2.01
C PHE A 249 -2.65 -5.88 1.18
N HIS A 250 -2.86 -5.63 -0.12
CA HIS A 250 -1.81 -5.42 -1.11
C HIS A 250 -2.01 -4.11 -1.87
N ILE A 251 -0.94 -3.36 -2.05
CA ILE A 251 -0.91 -2.14 -2.85
C ILE A 251 0.32 -2.15 -3.74
N ASN A 252 0.10 -2.12 -5.04
CA ASN A 252 1.13 -1.97 -6.03
C ASN A 252 1.23 -0.50 -6.48
N PHE A 253 2.31 0.17 -6.08
CA PHE A 253 2.71 1.46 -6.61
C PHE A 253 3.45 1.26 -7.92
N ILE A 254 2.88 1.74 -9.01
CA ILE A 254 3.43 1.59 -10.36
C ILE A 254 4.01 2.95 -10.76
N LEU A 255 5.26 2.95 -11.21
CA LEU A 255 5.99 4.09 -11.74
C LEU A 255 6.19 3.84 -13.24
N ASP A 256 5.29 4.37 -14.05
CA ASP A 256 5.38 4.32 -15.50
C ASP A 256 6.27 5.44 -16.04
N ASP A 257 6.70 5.34 -17.30
CA ASP A 257 7.41 6.39 -18.05
C ASP A 257 8.64 6.95 -17.32
N ILE A 258 9.36 6.09 -16.59
CA ILE A 258 10.61 6.47 -15.94
C ILE A 258 11.58 6.95 -17.00
N SER A 259 12.18 8.12 -16.82
CA SER A 259 13.23 8.66 -17.68
C SER A 259 14.36 9.28 -16.85
N PHE A 260 15.61 9.05 -17.26
CA PHE A 260 16.81 9.52 -16.58
C PHE A 260 17.85 10.01 -17.56
N LYS A 261 18.34 11.23 -17.36
CA LYS A 261 19.46 11.83 -18.09
C LYS A 261 20.47 12.40 -17.11
N THR A 262 21.73 11.99 -17.22
CA THR A 262 22.80 12.50 -16.35
C THR A 262 23.98 13.07 -17.13
N LYS A 263 24.51 14.18 -16.62
CA LYS A 263 25.77 14.77 -17.07
C LYS A 263 26.66 15.03 -15.86
N ALA A 264 27.89 14.54 -15.87
CA ALA A 264 28.86 14.76 -14.80
C ALA A 264 30.10 15.51 -15.33
N ASN A 265 30.56 16.48 -14.56
CA ASN A 265 31.83 17.18 -14.76
C ASN A 265 32.62 17.09 -13.45
N ILE A 266 33.64 16.24 -13.44
CA ILE A 266 34.47 15.93 -12.29
C ILE A 266 35.85 16.53 -12.50
N GLN A 267 36.30 17.33 -11.54
CA GLN A 267 37.60 17.98 -11.54
C GLN A 267 38.35 17.63 -10.24
N GLY A 268 39.38 16.77 -10.36
CA GLY A 268 40.26 16.39 -9.25
C GLY A 268 39.89 15.08 -8.54
N THR A 269 40.58 14.78 -7.45
CA THR A 269 40.31 13.59 -6.63
C THR A 269 39.16 13.87 -5.66
N LEU A 270 38.03 13.18 -5.85
CA LEU A 270 36.82 13.33 -5.04
C LEU A 270 36.50 12.03 -4.27
N GLY A 271 36.04 12.17 -3.03
CA GLY A 271 35.43 11.09 -2.25
C GLY A 271 34.25 11.61 -1.43
N TYR A 272 33.13 11.94 -2.09
CA TYR A 272 31.99 12.56 -1.43
C TYR A 272 30.65 11.87 -1.75
N SER A 273 29.80 11.74 -0.72
CA SER A 273 28.39 11.40 -0.86
C SER A 273 27.57 12.68 -0.71
N LYS A 274 26.66 12.99 -1.64
CA LYS A 274 25.74 14.12 -1.50
C LYS A 274 24.33 13.72 -1.93
N SER A 275 23.50 13.41 -0.94
CA SER A 275 22.05 13.33 -1.12
C SER A 275 21.43 14.70 -0.86
N PRO A 276 20.45 15.17 -1.63
CA PRO A 276 19.59 16.23 -1.16
C PRO A 276 18.76 15.67 0.00
N SER A 277 18.76 16.35 1.14
CA SER A 277 18.00 15.95 2.33
C SER A 277 16.47 15.95 2.13
N ASN A 278 15.99 16.56 1.04
CA ASN A 278 14.57 16.86 0.84
C ASN A 278 14.00 15.99 -0.27
N TYR A 279 13.11 15.06 0.10
CA TYR A 279 12.31 14.29 -0.86
C TYR A 279 11.25 15.18 -1.49
N LEU A 280 11.01 15.00 -2.79
CA LEU A 280 9.86 15.55 -3.47
C LEU A 280 8.63 14.75 -3.06
N ASN A 281 7.81 15.32 -2.19
CA ASN A 281 6.53 14.73 -1.80
C ASN A 281 5.55 14.81 -2.98
N ILE A 282 4.95 13.67 -3.33
CA ILE A 282 3.85 13.62 -4.29
C ILE A 282 2.55 13.84 -3.52
N PRO A 283 1.81 14.93 -3.78
CA PRO A 283 0.58 15.21 -3.08
C PRO A 283 -0.52 14.26 -3.56
N ILE A 284 -0.78 13.20 -2.79
CA ILE A 284 -1.88 12.27 -3.05
C ILE A 284 -2.91 12.43 -1.93
N ALA A 285 -4.10 12.91 -2.29
CA ALA A 285 -5.22 12.97 -1.35
C ALA A 285 -5.67 11.54 -0.96
N PRO A 286 -6.18 11.33 0.26
CA PRO A 286 -6.74 10.05 0.66
C PRO A 286 -7.85 9.60 -0.30
N ILE A 287 -8.03 8.29 -0.43
CA ILE A 287 -8.98 7.65 -1.33
C ILE A 287 -10.05 6.97 -0.46
N ALA A 288 -11.27 7.51 -0.49
CA ALA A 288 -12.43 6.91 0.16
C ALA A 288 -13.05 5.83 -0.74
N ILE A 289 -13.27 4.64 -0.18
CA ILE A 289 -13.81 3.48 -0.93
C ILE A 289 -15.32 3.37 -0.66
N GLY A 290 -16.12 4.02 -1.47
CA GLY A 290 -17.57 4.01 -1.34
C GLY A 290 -18.02 4.56 0.02
N PRO A 291 -19.25 4.24 0.45
CA PRO A 291 -19.72 4.53 1.80
C PRO A 291 -19.22 3.51 2.86
N THR A 292 -18.21 2.69 2.58
CA THR A 292 -17.77 1.60 3.48
C THR A 292 -17.07 2.06 4.75
N GLY A 293 -16.70 3.35 4.84
CA GLY A 293 -15.84 3.84 5.91
C GLY A 293 -14.37 3.49 5.74
N LEU A 294 -13.99 2.75 4.69
CA LEU A 294 -12.60 2.46 4.35
C LEU A 294 -11.96 3.66 3.64
N THR A 295 -10.80 4.08 4.13
CA THR A 295 -9.96 5.11 3.51
C THR A 295 -8.57 4.55 3.28
N LEU A 296 -8.13 4.62 2.03
CA LEU A 296 -6.75 4.34 1.63
C LEU A 296 -5.95 5.65 1.61
N SER A 297 -4.87 5.71 2.38
CA SER A 297 -4.01 6.89 2.53
C SER A 297 -2.63 6.59 1.95
N PRO A 298 -2.44 6.71 0.63
CA PRO A 298 -1.14 6.51 0.01
C PRO A 298 -0.24 7.71 0.27
N THR A 299 1.04 7.45 0.47
CA THR A 299 2.10 8.44 0.54
C THR A 299 3.21 8.00 -0.39
N PHE A 300 3.71 8.93 -1.19
CA PHE A 300 4.85 8.67 -2.05
C PHE A 300 5.72 9.91 -2.10
N SER A 301 7.03 9.69 -2.03
CA SER A 301 8.02 10.73 -2.18
C SER A 301 9.24 10.15 -2.87
N ALA A 302 9.92 10.95 -3.68
CA ALA A 302 11.10 10.53 -4.41
C ALA A 302 12.15 11.64 -4.37
N SER A 303 13.42 11.27 -4.39
CA SER A 303 14.53 12.21 -4.39
C SER A 303 15.65 11.73 -5.30
N PRO A 304 16.21 12.58 -6.18
CA PRO A 304 17.46 12.27 -6.85
C PRO A 304 18.59 12.09 -5.84
N PHE A 305 19.49 11.13 -6.04
CA PHE A 305 20.66 10.87 -5.21
C PHE A 305 21.94 10.73 -6.06
N VAL A 306 23.06 11.23 -5.54
CA VAL A 306 24.38 11.13 -6.18
C VAL A 306 25.47 10.77 -5.15
N TRP A 307 26.27 9.76 -5.49
CA TRP A 307 27.53 9.42 -4.85
C TRP A 307 28.61 9.33 -5.93
N VAL A 308 29.77 9.94 -5.69
CA VAL A 308 30.88 9.94 -6.66
C VAL A 308 32.19 9.76 -5.93
N GLN A 309 32.99 8.83 -6.41
CA GLN A 309 34.38 8.63 -6.06
C GLN A 309 35.23 8.65 -7.34
N ALA A 310 36.14 9.59 -7.44
CA ALA A 310 36.97 9.74 -8.63
C ALA A 310 38.39 10.14 -8.27
N SER A 311 39.34 9.76 -9.12
CA SER A 311 40.73 10.21 -9.06
C SER A 311 41.10 10.80 -10.43
N GLY A 312 41.02 12.13 -10.61
CA GLY A 312 41.44 12.81 -11.84
C GLY A 312 40.37 13.72 -12.47
N LYS A 313 40.38 13.90 -13.79
CA LYS A 313 39.43 14.76 -14.51
C LYS A 313 38.54 13.92 -15.41
N ALA A 314 37.22 14.11 -15.35
CA ALA A 314 36.30 13.40 -16.23
C ALA A 314 35.10 14.28 -16.61
N GLU A 315 34.83 14.40 -17.91
CA GLU A 315 33.55 14.92 -18.41
C GLU A 315 32.80 13.79 -19.08
N LEU A 316 31.63 13.48 -18.52
CA LEU A 316 30.87 12.28 -18.85
C LEU A 316 29.41 12.65 -19.11
N THR A 317 28.88 12.22 -20.27
CA THR A 317 27.42 12.15 -20.48
C THR A 317 27.01 10.71 -20.18
N LEU A 318 26.66 10.47 -18.92
CA LEU A 318 26.75 9.14 -18.33
C LEU A 318 25.58 8.23 -18.70
N ILE A 319 24.34 8.71 -18.69
CA ILE A 319 23.18 7.80 -18.70
C ILE A 319 21.99 8.49 -19.38
N ASP A 320 21.40 7.84 -20.38
CA ASP A 320 20.04 8.09 -20.89
C ASP A 320 19.26 6.78 -20.80
N ILE A 321 18.37 6.64 -19.83
CA ILE A 321 17.62 5.39 -19.55
C ILE A 321 16.14 5.69 -19.44
N ALA A 322 15.31 4.78 -19.97
CA ALA A 322 13.86 4.82 -19.84
C ALA A 322 13.29 3.46 -19.41
N GLY A 323 12.09 3.46 -18.82
CA GLY A 323 11.43 2.22 -18.44
C GLY A 323 10.24 2.36 -17.48
N ASN A 324 9.96 1.29 -16.74
CA ASN A 324 8.96 1.26 -15.69
C ASN A 324 9.47 0.53 -14.45
N ALA A 325 8.85 0.83 -13.31
CA ALA A 325 9.04 0.08 -12.08
C ALA A 325 7.70 -0.13 -11.40
N ASN A 326 7.55 -1.22 -10.65
CA ASN A 326 6.40 -1.43 -9.81
C ASN A 326 6.85 -1.90 -8.42
N LEU A 327 6.09 -1.53 -7.40
CA LEU A 327 6.36 -1.83 -6.02
C LEU A 327 5.09 -2.32 -5.35
N LEU A 328 4.97 -3.63 -5.25
CA LEU A 328 3.95 -4.31 -4.46
C LEU A 328 4.33 -4.26 -2.98
N VAL A 329 3.45 -3.65 -2.20
CA VAL A 329 3.52 -3.57 -0.75
C VAL A 329 2.40 -4.45 -0.21
N GLY A 330 2.73 -5.39 0.67
CA GLY A 330 1.78 -6.34 1.25
C GLY A 330 2.50 -7.44 2.01
N LYS A 331 1.81 -8.57 2.24
CA LYS A 331 2.41 -9.71 2.94
C LYS A 331 3.59 -10.30 2.17
N ASP A 332 3.41 -10.44 0.85
CA ASP A 332 4.41 -10.92 -0.09
C ASP A 332 4.81 -9.74 -1.00
N PRO A 333 5.72 -8.88 -0.56
CA PRO A 333 6.12 -7.70 -1.32
C PRO A 333 6.95 -8.10 -2.54
N GLU A 334 6.77 -7.34 -3.62
CA GLU A 334 7.49 -7.55 -4.87
C GLU A 334 7.93 -6.21 -5.43
N PHE A 335 9.09 -6.19 -6.07
CA PHE A 335 9.54 -5.03 -6.83
C PHE A 335 10.06 -5.49 -8.18
N ASN A 336 9.46 -5.00 -9.25
CA ASN A 336 9.92 -5.26 -10.61
C ASN A 336 10.39 -3.97 -11.25
N ILE A 337 11.52 -4.05 -11.94
CA ILE A 337 12.13 -2.93 -12.63
C ILE A 337 12.52 -3.36 -14.02
N ASN A 338 12.05 -2.60 -15.00
CA ASN A 338 12.37 -2.79 -16.41
C ASN A 338 12.94 -1.48 -16.92
N LEU A 339 14.26 -1.34 -16.86
CA LEU A 339 14.99 -0.18 -17.37
C LEU A 339 15.82 -0.58 -18.59
N SER A 340 15.84 0.29 -19.59
CA SER A 340 16.62 0.11 -20.82
C SER A 340 17.31 1.41 -21.24
N PRO A 341 18.48 1.34 -21.89
CA PRO A 341 19.10 2.51 -22.50
C PRO A 341 18.17 3.17 -23.52
N ALA A 342 18.04 4.49 -23.45
CA ALA A 342 17.21 5.31 -24.34
C ALA A 342 18.03 6.21 -25.29
N GLY A 343 19.36 6.29 -25.11
CA GLY A 343 20.25 7.10 -25.92
C GLY A 343 21.71 6.62 -25.93
N ASN A 344 22.53 7.23 -26.78
CA ASN A 344 23.96 6.92 -26.89
C ASN A 344 24.74 7.52 -25.72
N MET A 345 25.51 6.69 -25.04
CA MET A 345 26.44 7.13 -23.99
C MET A 345 27.72 7.67 -24.61
N GLY A 346 28.24 8.76 -24.05
CA GLY A 346 29.37 9.49 -24.61
C GLY A 346 30.38 9.91 -23.55
N LEU A 347 31.65 9.66 -23.84
CA LEU A 347 32.81 10.10 -23.05
C LEU A 347 33.54 11.19 -23.85
N THR A 348 33.64 12.40 -23.30
CA THR A 348 34.36 13.50 -23.96
C THR A 348 35.76 13.71 -23.39
N GLN A 349 35.99 13.44 -22.11
CA GLN A 349 37.32 13.50 -21.48
C GLN A 349 37.43 12.52 -20.32
N LEU A 350 38.55 11.78 -20.24
CA LEU A 350 38.87 10.89 -19.12
C LEU A 350 40.35 10.95 -18.74
N GLU A 351 40.62 11.27 -17.49
CA GLU A 351 41.91 11.15 -16.82
C GLU A 351 41.68 10.45 -15.47
N GLY A 352 42.21 9.22 -15.31
CA GLY A 352 42.13 8.42 -14.08
C GLY A 352 40.88 7.56 -13.94
N ASN A 353 40.49 7.23 -12.71
CA ASN A 353 39.42 6.28 -12.39
C ASN A 353 38.17 6.99 -11.86
N VAL A 354 36.97 6.49 -12.22
CA VAL A 354 35.69 7.02 -11.76
C VAL A 354 34.74 5.89 -11.37
N ASN A 355 34.23 5.96 -10.15
CA ASN A 355 33.11 5.17 -9.65
C ASN A 355 32.01 6.12 -9.18
N ALA A 356 30.76 5.88 -9.57
CA ALA A 356 29.65 6.67 -9.07
C ALA A 356 28.41 5.80 -8.84
N GLU A 357 27.49 6.31 -8.02
CA GLU A 357 26.15 5.78 -7.85
C GLU A 357 25.17 6.94 -8.02
N LEU A 358 24.33 6.85 -9.04
CA LEU A 358 23.36 7.87 -9.42
C LEU A 358 21.98 7.23 -9.41
N GLY A 359 20.97 7.84 -8.80
CA GLY A 359 19.68 7.17 -8.72
C GLY A 359 18.55 8.01 -8.17
N ILE A 360 17.43 7.35 -7.93
CA ILE A 360 16.32 7.86 -7.13
C ILE A 360 16.23 7.05 -5.85
N GLU A 361 16.16 7.77 -4.74
CA GLU A 361 15.64 7.21 -3.50
C GLU A 361 14.15 7.54 -3.41
N ALA A 362 13.31 6.50 -3.34
CA ALA A 362 11.88 6.64 -3.21
C ALA A 362 11.41 6.08 -1.86
N LYS A 363 10.46 6.78 -1.25
CA LYS A 363 9.74 6.31 -0.07
C LYS A 363 8.27 6.28 -0.41
N GLY A 364 7.69 5.11 -0.28
CA GLY A 364 6.26 4.89 -0.49
C GLY A 364 5.64 4.29 0.75
N GLY A 365 4.35 4.49 0.92
CA GLY A 365 3.59 3.82 1.96
C GLY A 365 2.12 3.96 1.72
N ALA A 366 1.35 3.12 2.39
CA ALA A 366 -0.08 3.20 2.40
C ALA A 366 -0.63 2.76 3.74
N GLY A 367 -1.53 3.57 4.27
CA GLY A 367 -2.39 3.19 5.38
C GLY A 367 -3.79 2.86 4.90
N LEU A 368 -4.36 1.77 5.38
CA LEU A 368 -5.78 1.49 5.32
C LEU A 368 -6.41 1.82 6.67
N GLN A 369 -7.43 2.66 6.65
CA GLN A 369 -8.20 3.05 7.83
C GLN A 369 -9.65 2.64 7.66
N PHE A 370 -10.29 2.23 8.75
CA PHE A 370 -11.73 2.05 8.85
C PHE A 370 -12.28 3.00 9.90
N VAL A 371 -13.17 3.92 9.51
CA VAL A 371 -13.73 4.98 10.36
C VAL A 371 -12.65 5.66 11.21
N ALA A 372 -11.56 6.06 10.54
CA ALA A 372 -10.35 6.67 11.11
C ALA A 372 -9.46 5.77 12.01
N ALA A 373 -9.88 4.56 12.38
CA ALA A 373 -9.00 3.58 13.02
C ALA A 373 -8.11 2.91 11.97
N SER A 374 -6.79 2.98 12.16
CA SER A 374 -5.86 2.30 11.25
C SER A 374 -5.95 0.78 11.43
N ILE A 375 -6.15 0.06 10.32
CA ILE A 375 -6.32 -1.41 10.31
C ILE A 375 -5.19 -2.12 9.56
N ALA A 376 -4.51 -1.41 8.66
CA ALA A 376 -3.26 -1.85 8.07
C ALA A 376 -2.43 -0.61 7.74
N ASN A 377 -1.12 -0.70 7.95
CA ASN A 377 -0.17 0.23 7.36
C ASN A 377 0.99 -0.57 6.84
N SER A 378 1.49 -0.13 5.71
CA SER A 378 2.69 -0.69 5.13
C SER A 378 3.45 0.44 4.51
N GLY A 379 4.77 0.35 4.58
CA GLY A 379 5.60 1.33 3.94
C GLY A 379 6.95 0.77 3.63
N LEU A 380 7.58 1.44 2.69
CA LEU A 380 8.75 0.99 2.03
C LEU A 380 9.69 2.15 1.82
N LYS A 381 10.95 1.89 2.10
CA LYS A 381 12.04 2.75 1.71
C LYS A 381 12.85 1.99 0.68
N GLY A 382 12.91 2.54 -0.53
CA GLY A 382 13.59 1.91 -1.66
C GLY A 382 14.58 2.86 -2.30
N LYS A 383 15.68 2.31 -2.79
CA LYS A 383 16.67 3.00 -3.60
C LYS A 383 16.79 2.24 -4.91
N ILE A 384 16.60 2.96 -6.01
CA ILE A 384 16.91 2.50 -7.36
C ILE A 384 18.08 3.34 -7.82
N SER A 385 19.21 2.71 -8.05
CA SER A 385 20.42 3.39 -8.47
C SER A 385 21.06 2.70 -9.66
N ILE A 386 21.89 3.46 -10.34
CA ILE A 386 22.74 3.02 -11.42
C ILE A 386 24.16 3.27 -10.95
N LEU A 387 24.98 2.25 -11.09
CA LEU A 387 26.38 2.19 -10.70
C LEU A 387 27.23 2.21 -11.97
N PRO A 388 27.49 3.40 -12.57
CA PRO A 388 28.51 3.49 -13.59
C PRO A 388 29.89 3.31 -12.94
N SER A 389 30.68 2.40 -13.48
CA SER A 389 32.11 2.28 -13.19
C SER A 389 32.91 2.39 -14.47
N LEU A 390 33.99 3.14 -14.40
CA LEU A 390 34.89 3.38 -15.50
C LEU A 390 36.32 3.17 -14.99
N GLN A 391 36.92 2.07 -15.46
CA GLN A 391 38.28 1.70 -15.09
C GLN A 391 39.20 1.83 -16.28
N LEU A 392 40.28 2.59 -16.10
CA LEU A 392 41.39 2.64 -17.05
C LEU A 392 42.41 1.59 -16.63
N SER A 393 42.48 0.45 -17.31
CA SER A 393 43.55 -0.52 -17.04
C SER A 393 44.85 -0.01 -17.66
N GLN A 394 45.84 0.29 -16.83
CA GLN A 394 47.20 0.64 -17.27
C GLN A 394 47.97 -0.63 -17.69
N ASP A 395 47.44 -1.34 -18.68
CA ASP A 395 48.14 -2.38 -19.42
C ASP A 395 48.48 -1.81 -20.81
N SER A 396 49.54 -2.36 -21.43
CA SER A 396 49.96 -2.20 -22.82
C SER A 396 48.84 -2.18 -23.87
N SER A 397 47.63 -2.63 -23.51
CA SER A 397 46.45 -2.70 -24.35
C SER A 397 45.54 -1.44 -24.37
N LYS A 398 45.82 -0.39 -23.58
CA LYS A 398 45.02 0.88 -23.54
C LYS A 398 43.49 0.66 -23.57
N LYS A 399 43.01 -0.33 -22.81
CA LYS A 399 41.59 -0.67 -22.77
C LYS A 399 40.86 0.18 -21.74
N VAL A 400 39.67 0.65 -22.11
CA VAL A 400 38.72 1.31 -21.21
C VAL A 400 37.49 0.44 -21.11
N THR A 401 37.18 -0.02 -19.90
CA THR A 401 35.96 -0.79 -19.65
C THR A 401 34.92 0.13 -19.03
N ILE A 402 33.78 0.21 -19.70
CA ILE A 402 32.57 0.87 -19.22
C ILE A 402 31.65 -0.22 -18.71
N ASP A 403 31.33 -0.20 -17.41
CA ASP A 403 30.34 -1.09 -16.82
C ASP A 403 29.26 -0.27 -16.11
N ILE A 404 28.01 -0.62 -16.37
CA ILE A 404 26.84 0.03 -15.77
C ILE A 404 25.95 -1.06 -15.21
N ASN A 405 25.88 -1.11 -13.88
CA ASN A 405 24.95 -1.97 -13.18
C ASN A 405 23.77 -1.17 -12.65
N GLY A 406 22.57 -1.71 -12.76
CA GLY A 406 21.40 -1.24 -12.02
C GLY A 406 21.39 -1.91 -10.66
N LYS A 407 21.28 -1.13 -9.59
CA LYS A 407 21.20 -1.62 -8.21
C LYS A 407 19.86 -1.22 -7.59
N VAL A 408 19.28 -2.14 -6.84
CA VAL A 408 18.05 -1.93 -6.07
C VAL A 408 18.28 -2.38 -4.64
N GLU A 409 17.94 -1.51 -3.69
CA GLU A 409 17.92 -1.81 -2.25
C GLU A 409 16.59 -1.36 -1.66
N THR A 410 15.87 -2.25 -0.99
CA THR A 410 14.56 -1.93 -0.42
C THR A 410 14.36 -2.55 0.95
N ASP A 411 13.85 -1.76 1.88
CA ASP A 411 13.46 -2.19 3.22
C ASP A 411 11.97 -1.90 3.44
N MET A 412 11.24 -2.84 4.03
CA MET A 412 9.82 -2.70 4.34
C MET A 412 9.55 -2.71 5.83
N TYR A 413 8.54 -1.96 6.22
CA TYR A 413 7.87 -2.07 7.50
C TYR A 413 6.38 -2.30 7.27
N TYR A 414 5.77 -3.13 8.10
CA TYR A 414 4.34 -3.42 8.02
C TYR A 414 3.73 -3.51 9.41
N LYS A 415 2.43 -3.21 9.47
CA LYS A 415 1.58 -3.31 10.65
C LYS A 415 0.17 -3.69 10.20
N PHE A 416 -0.33 -4.84 10.64
CA PHE A 416 -1.67 -5.34 10.31
C PHE A 416 -2.48 -5.59 11.57
N GLY A 417 -3.77 -5.30 11.50
CA GLY A 417 -4.74 -5.62 12.55
C GLY A 417 -5.13 -4.43 13.43
N VAL A 418 -6.13 -4.69 14.26
CA VAL A 418 -6.68 -3.74 15.25
C VAL A 418 -6.36 -4.25 16.65
N SER A 419 -6.12 -3.34 17.58
CA SER A 419 -5.83 -3.69 18.97
C SER A 419 -6.89 -4.63 19.56
N PRO A 420 -6.50 -5.72 20.27
CA PRO A 420 -5.14 -6.09 20.69
C PRO A 420 -4.36 -6.98 19.69
N TYR A 421 -4.98 -7.43 18.59
CA TYR A 421 -4.40 -8.39 17.65
C TYR A 421 -3.66 -7.66 16.51
N VAL A 422 -2.51 -7.11 16.84
CA VAL A 422 -1.66 -6.36 15.92
C VAL A 422 -0.41 -7.17 15.58
N TYR A 423 -0.14 -7.33 14.30
CA TYR A 423 1.08 -7.93 13.77
C TYR A 423 1.95 -6.84 13.15
N GLU A 424 3.18 -6.69 13.62
CA GLU A 424 4.13 -5.72 13.09
C GLU A 424 5.48 -6.37 12.79
N GLY A 425 6.20 -5.82 11.83
CA GLY A 425 7.52 -6.31 11.47
C GLY A 425 8.23 -5.41 10.46
N SER A 426 9.53 -5.66 10.30
CA SER A 426 10.34 -5.07 9.25
C SER A 426 11.36 -6.08 8.74
N PHE A 427 11.67 -6.02 7.46
CA PHE A 427 12.70 -6.86 6.85
C PHE A 427 13.26 -6.21 5.58
N SER A 428 14.53 -6.52 5.28
CA SER A 428 15.15 -6.11 4.02
C SER A 428 14.61 -7.00 2.91
N LEU A 429 13.99 -6.38 1.91
CA LEU A 429 13.20 -7.08 0.89
C LEU A 429 14.05 -7.58 -0.27
N LEU A 430 14.95 -6.74 -0.73
CA LEU A 430 15.67 -6.98 -1.97
C LEU A 430 16.96 -6.16 -1.97
N LYS A 431 18.07 -6.85 -2.22
CA LYS A 431 19.32 -6.25 -2.68
C LYS A 431 19.69 -6.96 -3.97
N LYS A 432 19.40 -6.33 -5.10
CA LYS A 432 19.65 -6.92 -6.43
C LYS A 432 20.47 -5.95 -7.25
N GLU A 433 21.49 -6.49 -7.92
CA GLU A 433 22.31 -5.78 -8.88
C GLU A 433 22.21 -6.51 -10.22
N VAL A 434 22.02 -5.77 -11.32
CA VAL A 434 21.81 -6.30 -12.66
C VAL A 434 22.71 -5.54 -13.62
N ASN A 435 23.49 -6.24 -14.45
CA ASN A 435 24.29 -5.60 -15.49
C ASN A 435 23.37 -5.02 -16.58
N LEU A 436 23.44 -3.71 -16.79
CA LEU A 436 22.66 -3.00 -17.80
C LEU A 436 23.46 -2.76 -19.08
N TYR A 437 24.77 -2.57 -18.94
CA TYR A 437 25.65 -2.31 -20.08
C TYR A 437 27.10 -2.61 -19.74
N ASN A 438 27.78 -3.33 -20.63
CA ASN A 438 29.21 -3.56 -20.58
C ASN A 438 29.82 -3.29 -21.97
N LYS A 439 30.83 -2.42 -22.05
CA LYS A 439 31.59 -2.19 -23.29
C LYS A 439 33.06 -1.96 -23.02
N ASN A 440 33.89 -2.69 -23.77
CA ASN A 440 35.31 -2.45 -23.85
C ASN A 440 35.61 -1.53 -25.05
N LEU A 441 36.26 -0.42 -24.80
CA LEU A 441 36.80 0.47 -25.83
C LEU A 441 38.31 0.24 -25.93
N ALA A 442 38.79 0.09 -27.16
CA ALA A 442 40.20 0.07 -27.47
C ALA A 442 40.59 1.44 -28.05
N PHE A 443 41.67 2.03 -27.54
CA PHE A 443 42.19 3.34 -27.96
C PHE A 443 43.56 3.24 -28.64
#